data_AF-A0A4Q3UJ75-F1
#
_entry.id   AF-A0A4Q3UJ75-F1
#
_cell.length_a   1.000
_cell.length_b   1.000
_cell.length_c   1.000
_cell.angle_alpha   90.00
_cell.angle_beta   90.00
_cell.angle_gamma   90.00
#
_symmetry.space_group_name_H-M   'P 1'
#
loop_
_entity.id
_entity.type
_entity.pdbx_description
1 polymer ?
#
loop_
_entity_poly.entity_id
_entity_poly.type
_entity_poly.pdbx_seq_one_letter_code
_entity_poly.pdbx_strand_id
1 'polypeptide(L)'
;MTLRRAFTLVEVMVIITVLAVVSALALPNVVALARGRARDEAYNEVLRIAQMGREVAIQRGSTYVLSLGADGSTVILEPEEENEALRDTRESSTNATTTQDNGPRPLPSGIAVGGGAGNSIDGSRNSGSGLNIDENGASVTLPTGVSIGQVVLDGASSNTSDFKLHFFPDGQSESGGFEMIEGSTTRSLQIDRNGMVKLEEDSLPDAAEDRWEAGQYEQRASS
;
A
#
# COMPACT_ATOMS: atom_id res chain seq x y z
N MET A 1 18.56 -52.70 -42.21
CA MET A 1 19.50 -51.63 -41.83
C MET A 1 18.95 -50.31 -42.34
N THR A 2 18.40 -49.47 -41.46
CA THR A 2 17.94 -48.13 -41.84
C THR A 2 19.11 -47.16 -41.71
N LEU A 3 19.53 -46.56 -42.83
CA LEU A 3 20.54 -45.51 -42.85
C LEU A 3 19.97 -44.27 -42.15
N ARG A 4 20.55 -43.91 -40.99
CA ARG A 4 20.28 -42.62 -40.33
C ARG A 4 21.02 -41.54 -41.12
N ARG A 5 20.29 -40.57 -41.67
CA ARG A 5 20.87 -39.40 -42.32
C ARG A 5 21.48 -38.50 -41.25
N ALA A 6 22.77 -38.17 -41.38
CA ALA A 6 23.43 -37.17 -40.55
C ALA A 6 23.12 -35.77 -41.09
N PHE A 7 22.83 -34.82 -40.18
CA PHE A 7 22.65 -33.41 -40.52
C PHE A 7 23.95 -32.82 -41.10
N THR A 8 23.83 -32.01 -42.15
CA THR A 8 25.01 -31.35 -42.71
C THR A 8 25.45 -30.18 -41.82
N LEU A 9 26.75 -29.89 -41.79
CA LEU A 9 27.28 -28.74 -41.03
C LEU A 9 26.60 -27.43 -41.45
N VAL A 10 26.35 -27.27 -42.75
CA VAL A 10 25.67 -26.10 -43.32
C VAL A 10 24.25 -25.96 -42.77
N GLU A 11 23.51 -27.07 -42.67
CA GLU A 11 22.14 -27.07 -42.14
C GLU A 11 22.09 -26.62 -40.67
N VAL A 12 23.05 -27.09 -39.86
CA VAL A 12 23.17 -26.64 -38.47
C VAL A 12 23.48 -25.15 -38.39
N MET A 13 24.38 -24.63 -39.24
CA MET A 13 24.70 -23.20 -39.28
C MET A 13 23.48 -22.34 -39.64
N VAL A 14 22.69 -22.76 -40.63
CA VAL A 14 21.47 -22.03 -41.02
C VAL A 14 20.46 -22.02 -39.87
N ILE A 15 20.26 -23.15 -39.19
CA ILE A 15 19.32 -23.25 -38.06
C ILE A 15 19.73 -22.32 -36.91
N ILE A 16 21.00 -22.31 -36.50
CA ILE A 16 21.44 -21.43 -35.40
C ILE A 16 21.31 -19.95 -35.80
N THR A 17 21.54 -19.58 -37.07
CA THR A 17 21.37 -18.20 -37.53
C THR A 17 19.91 -17.78 -37.49
N VAL A 18 19.00 -18.63 -38.00
CA VAL A 18 17.55 -18.35 -37.94
C VAL A 18 17.07 -18.23 -36.50
N LEU A 19 17.50 -19.14 -35.61
CA LEU A 19 17.17 -19.08 -34.19
C LEU A 19 17.69 -17.79 -33.54
N ALA A 20 18.93 -17.37 -33.81
CA ALA A 20 19.49 -16.15 -33.27
C ALA A 20 18.69 -14.90 -33.68
N VAL A 21 18.28 -14.81 -34.96
CA VAL A 21 17.45 -13.71 -35.46
C VAL A 21 16.07 -13.71 -34.80
N VAL A 22 15.42 -14.88 -34.71
CA VAL A 22 14.11 -15.00 -34.07
C VAL A 22 14.17 -14.65 -32.58
N SER A 23 15.19 -15.12 -31.85
CA SER A 23 15.38 -14.78 -30.44
C SER A 23 15.61 -13.28 -30.23
N ALA A 24 16.40 -12.63 -31.10
CA ALA A 24 16.64 -11.19 -31.01
C ALA A 24 15.35 -10.36 -31.16
N LEU A 25 14.39 -10.81 -31.97
CA LEU A 25 13.09 -10.16 -32.13
C LEU A 25 12.12 -10.44 -30.97
N ALA A 26 12.26 -11.57 -30.29
CA ALA A 26 11.36 -11.96 -29.20
C ALA A 26 11.73 -11.32 -27.84
N LEU A 27 13.02 -11.09 -27.58
CA LEU A 27 13.50 -10.62 -26.27
C LEU A 27 12.88 -9.29 -25.78
N PRO A 28 12.73 -8.23 -26.61
CA PRO A 28 12.14 -6.97 -26.16
C PRO A 28 10.73 -7.14 -25.58
N ASN A 29 9.93 -7.99 -26.20
CA ASN A 29 8.54 -8.24 -25.77
C ASN A 29 8.49 -9.00 -24.44
N VAL A 30 9.40 -9.96 -24.22
CA VAL A 30 9.48 -10.70 -22.95
C VAL A 30 9.87 -9.77 -21.81
N VAL A 31 10.84 -8.88 -22.03
CA VAL A 31 11.27 -7.89 -21.03
C VAL A 31 10.15 -6.89 -20.74
N ALA A 32 9.44 -6.41 -21.76
CA ALA A 32 8.29 -5.52 -21.60
C ALA A 32 7.18 -6.18 -20.77
N LEU A 33 6.86 -7.45 -21.04
CA LEU A 33 5.87 -8.21 -20.30
C LEU A 33 6.28 -8.45 -18.84
N ALA A 34 7.54 -8.80 -18.59
CA ALA A 34 8.07 -9.01 -17.24
C ALA A 34 8.00 -7.71 -16.42
N ARG A 35 8.37 -6.56 -17.02
CA ARG A 35 8.23 -5.25 -16.39
C ARG A 35 6.77 -4.91 -16.11
N GLY A 36 5.86 -5.16 -17.07
CA GLY A 36 4.40 -5.03 -16.92
C GLY A 36 3.89 -5.66 -15.62
N ARG A 37 4.22 -6.96 -15.42
CA ARG A 37 3.81 -7.71 -14.22
C ARG A 37 4.37 -7.13 -12.92
N ALA A 38 5.65 -6.77 -12.92
CA ALA A 38 6.27 -6.17 -11.73
C ALA A 38 5.60 -4.85 -11.32
N ARG A 39 5.09 -4.07 -12.28
CA ARG A 39 4.33 -2.83 -11.99
C ARG A 39 2.95 -3.13 -11.42
N ASP A 40 2.22 -4.04 -12.05
CA ASP A 40 0.90 -4.45 -11.56
C ASP A 40 1.00 -5.01 -10.13
N GLU A 41 2.06 -5.79 -9.84
CA GLU A 41 2.34 -6.27 -8.50
C GLU A 41 2.58 -5.11 -7.53
N ALA A 42 3.43 -4.13 -7.88
CA ALA A 42 3.69 -2.98 -7.03
C ALA A 42 2.44 -2.13 -6.74
N TYR A 43 1.57 -1.89 -7.73
CA TYR A 43 0.31 -1.17 -7.50
C TYR A 43 -0.61 -1.91 -6.53
N ASN A 44 -0.68 -3.24 -6.65
CA ASN A 44 -1.44 -4.08 -5.74
C ASN A 44 -0.80 -4.13 -4.33
N GLU A 45 0.52 -4.03 -4.22
CA GLU A 45 1.20 -3.95 -2.93
C GLU A 45 0.92 -2.63 -2.22
N VAL A 46 0.92 -1.51 -2.94
CA VAL A 46 0.52 -0.19 -2.40
C VAL A 46 -0.92 -0.24 -1.89
N LEU A 47 -1.84 -0.78 -2.69
CA LEU A 47 -3.24 -1.00 -2.28
C LEU A 47 -3.32 -1.85 -1.01
N ARG A 48 -2.55 -2.94 -0.94
CA ARG A 48 -2.51 -3.83 0.22
C ARG A 48 -1.97 -3.16 1.47
N ILE A 49 -0.91 -2.33 1.37
CA ILE A 49 -0.41 -1.55 2.52
C ILE A 49 -1.48 -0.60 3.03
N ALA A 50 -2.14 0.14 2.15
CA ALA A 50 -3.17 1.09 2.57
C ALA A 50 -4.36 0.36 3.25
N GLN A 51 -4.80 -0.79 2.72
CA GLN A 51 -5.83 -1.61 3.37
C GLN A 51 -5.37 -2.14 4.74
N MET A 52 -4.11 -2.59 4.82
CA MET A 52 -3.50 -3.03 6.07
C MET A 52 -3.45 -1.92 7.12
N GLY A 53 -3.23 -0.66 6.72
CA GLY A 53 -3.23 0.49 7.63
C GLY A 53 -4.51 0.60 8.45
N ARG A 54 -5.66 0.47 7.79
CA ARG A 54 -6.97 0.43 8.46
C ARG A 54 -7.11 -0.79 9.36
N GLU A 55 -6.77 -1.98 8.88
CA GLU A 55 -6.91 -3.23 9.65
C GLU A 55 -6.06 -3.19 10.92
N VAL A 56 -4.81 -2.73 10.82
CA VAL A 56 -3.87 -2.66 11.93
C VAL A 56 -4.27 -1.56 12.92
N ALA A 57 -4.77 -0.41 12.46
CA ALA A 57 -5.28 0.64 13.34
C ALA A 57 -6.45 0.14 14.21
N ILE A 58 -7.41 -0.55 13.61
CA ILE A 58 -8.54 -1.16 14.32
C ILE A 58 -8.05 -2.24 15.30
N GLN A 59 -7.15 -3.11 14.84
CA GLN A 59 -6.68 -4.24 15.64
C GLN A 59 -5.87 -3.79 16.87
N ARG A 60 -5.04 -2.75 16.72
CA ARG A 60 -4.16 -2.26 17.77
C ARG A 60 -4.78 -1.16 18.62
N GLY A 61 -5.86 -0.54 18.16
CA GLY A 61 -6.50 0.56 18.86
C GLY A 61 -5.68 1.86 18.83
N SER A 62 -4.79 2.03 17.86
CA SER A 62 -3.90 3.19 17.69
C SER A 62 -3.98 3.76 16.28
N THR A 63 -3.72 5.06 16.13
CA THR A 63 -3.67 5.69 14.80
C THR A 63 -2.44 5.21 14.03
N TYR A 64 -2.62 4.94 12.75
CA TYR A 64 -1.54 4.64 11.81
C TYR A 64 -1.49 5.68 10.71
N VAL A 65 -0.31 6.04 10.24
CA VAL A 65 -0.08 7.06 9.22
C VAL A 65 0.47 6.39 7.97
N LEU A 66 -0.20 6.63 6.85
CA LEU A 66 0.32 6.34 5.52
C LEU A 66 1.04 7.60 5.00
N SER A 67 2.33 7.46 4.73
CA SER A 67 3.18 8.54 4.23
C SER A 67 3.93 8.10 2.97
N LEU A 68 4.47 9.09 2.26
CA LEU A 68 5.36 8.87 1.13
C LEU A 68 6.79 9.21 1.56
N GLY A 69 7.75 8.40 1.13
CA GLY A 69 9.17 8.70 1.28
C GLY A 69 9.51 10.04 0.65
N ALA A 70 10.57 10.70 1.13
CA ALA A 70 10.95 12.03 0.66
C ALA A 70 11.24 12.12 -0.84
N ASP A 71 11.61 10.99 -1.46
CA ASP A 71 11.86 10.83 -2.89
C ASP A 71 10.61 10.38 -3.68
N GLY A 72 9.49 10.14 -3.00
CA GLY A 72 8.28 9.58 -3.58
C GLY A 72 8.42 8.14 -4.07
N SER A 73 9.54 7.44 -3.80
CA SER A 73 9.75 6.08 -4.29
C SER A 73 9.26 5.01 -3.33
N THR A 74 8.94 5.38 -2.10
CA THR A 74 8.52 4.43 -1.06
C THR A 74 7.20 4.88 -0.46
N VAL A 75 6.27 3.96 -0.26
CA VAL A 75 5.05 4.19 0.53
C VAL A 75 5.26 3.52 1.88
N ILE A 76 5.04 4.26 2.96
CA ILE A 76 5.34 3.83 4.34
C ILE A 76 4.06 3.89 5.15
N LEU A 77 3.83 2.87 5.96
CA LEU A 77 2.75 2.77 6.93
C LEU A 77 3.40 2.55 8.30
N GLU A 78 3.19 3.47 9.22
CA GLU A 78 3.81 3.46 10.56
C GLU A 78 2.79 3.94 11.62
N PRO A 79 2.94 3.56 12.90
CA PRO A 79 2.11 4.12 13.96
C PRO A 79 2.34 5.62 14.02
N GLU A 80 1.28 6.38 14.31
CA GLU A 80 1.46 7.78 14.68
C GLU A 80 2.23 7.80 16.00
N GLU A 81 3.50 8.26 15.97
CA GLU A 81 4.23 8.53 17.19
C GLU A 81 3.49 9.65 17.93
N GLU A 82 2.72 9.26 18.94
CA GLU A 82 2.05 10.19 19.83
C GLU A 82 3.14 11.10 20.41
N ASN A 83 3.12 12.38 20.02
CA ASN A 83 4.18 13.31 20.36
C ASN A 83 4.25 13.43 21.90
N GLU A 84 5.17 12.67 22.51
CA GLU A 84 5.31 12.47 23.96
C GLU A 84 5.41 13.81 24.72
N ALA A 85 5.86 14.87 24.04
CA ALA A 85 5.88 16.25 24.54
C ALA A 85 4.51 16.76 25.04
N LEU A 86 3.38 16.22 24.55
CA LEU A 86 2.04 16.60 25.01
C LEU A 86 1.55 15.79 26.22
N ARG A 87 2.13 14.61 26.50
CA ARG A 87 1.74 13.77 27.64
C ARG A 87 2.23 14.32 28.98
N ASP A 88 3.46 14.83 29.02
CA ASP A 88 4.09 15.31 30.26
C ASP A 88 3.31 16.51 30.88
N THR A 89 2.52 17.23 30.07
CA THR A 89 1.70 18.34 30.57
C THR A 89 0.38 17.90 31.22
N ARG A 90 -0.13 16.68 30.95
CA ARG A 90 -1.42 16.20 31.48
C ARG A 90 -1.31 15.31 32.72
N GLU A 91 -0.15 14.72 32.99
CA GLU A 91 0.02 13.85 34.17
C GLU A 91 0.29 14.59 35.49
N SER A 92 0.60 15.89 35.46
CA SER A 92 0.84 16.68 36.69
C SER A 92 -0.42 17.16 37.44
N SER A 93 -1.66 16.84 37.00
CA SER A 93 -2.88 17.40 37.62
C SER A 93 -3.95 16.41 38.09
N THR A 94 -3.59 15.20 38.52
CA THR A 94 -4.58 14.30 39.16
C THR A 94 -4.03 13.48 40.32
N ASN A 95 -3.68 14.15 41.43
CA ASN A 95 -3.65 13.52 42.75
C ASN A 95 -5.09 13.29 43.24
N ALA A 96 -5.74 12.24 42.76
CA ALA A 96 -6.99 11.73 43.35
C ALA A 96 -6.71 10.36 43.98
N THR A 97 -6.55 10.35 45.30
CA THR A 97 -6.43 9.17 46.15
C THR A 97 -7.59 8.21 45.90
N THR A 98 -7.34 7.13 45.16
CA THR A 98 -8.28 6.01 45.02
C THR A 98 -7.83 4.90 45.96
N THR A 99 -8.65 4.66 46.99
CA THR A 99 -8.53 3.53 47.92
C THR A 99 -8.60 2.21 47.14
N GLN A 100 -7.47 1.49 47.14
CA GLN A 100 -7.26 0.23 46.45
C GLN A 100 -7.87 -0.93 47.28
N ASP A 101 -9.03 -1.44 46.85
CA ASP A 101 -9.65 -2.67 47.37
C ASP A 101 -9.09 -3.89 46.63
N ASN A 102 -8.01 -4.48 47.19
CA ASN A 102 -7.33 -5.66 46.67
C ASN A 102 -8.00 -6.96 47.17
N GLY A 103 -9.19 -7.26 46.67
CA GLY A 103 -9.81 -8.59 46.81
C GLY A 103 -9.38 -9.53 45.67
N PRO A 104 -8.81 -10.73 45.94
CA PRO A 104 -8.52 -11.71 44.90
C PRO A 104 -9.81 -12.20 44.25
N ARG A 105 -10.06 -11.80 43.00
CA ARG A 105 -11.17 -12.30 42.20
C ARG A 105 -10.74 -13.58 41.48
N PRO A 106 -11.37 -14.74 41.76
CA PRO A 106 -11.10 -15.96 41.03
C PRO A 106 -11.54 -15.82 39.57
N LEU A 107 -10.65 -16.18 38.64
CA LEU A 107 -10.95 -16.19 37.21
C LEU A 107 -11.91 -17.35 36.88
N PRO A 108 -12.87 -17.15 35.94
CA PRO A 108 -13.70 -18.22 35.42
C PRO A 108 -12.85 -19.21 34.61
N SER A 109 -12.81 -20.46 35.08
CA SER A 109 -12.15 -21.58 34.42
C SER A 109 -12.93 -21.99 33.18
N GLY A 110 -12.50 -21.55 31.99
CA GLY A 110 -13.05 -22.09 30.76
C GLY A 110 -12.74 -21.26 29.53
N ILE A 111 -11.57 -21.47 28.94
CA ILE A 111 -11.32 -21.59 27.50
C ILE A 111 -9.91 -22.18 27.41
N ALA A 112 -9.84 -23.50 27.17
CA ALA A 112 -8.60 -24.15 26.82
C ALA A 112 -8.34 -23.86 25.34
N VAL A 113 -7.52 -22.86 25.03
CA VAL A 113 -6.97 -22.68 23.69
C VAL A 113 -5.94 -23.78 23.50
N GLY A 114 -6.32 -24.81 22.74
CA GLY A 114 -5.46 -25.93 22.40
C GLY A 114 -4.19 -25.44 21.71
N GLY A 115 -3.03 -25.86 22.23
CA GLY A 115 -1.73 -25.61 21.62
C GLY A 115 -1.63 -26.26 20.26
N GLY A 116 -1.90 -25.48 19.21
CA GLY A 116 -1.52 -25.80 17.84
C GLY A 116 -0.04 -25.47 17.66
N ALA A 117 0.74 -26.47 17.22
CA ALA A 117 2.16 -26.36 16.97
C ALA A 117 2.53 -25.08 16.21
N GLY A 118 3.55 -24.38 16.71
CA GLY A 118 4.06 -23.14 16.16
C GLY A 118 4.49 -23.31 14.71
N ASN A 119 3.66 -22.80 13.80
CA ASN A 119 4.08 -22.51 12.46
C ASN A 119 4.81 -21.17 12.52
N SER A 120 6.10 -21.18 12.87
CA SER A 120 6.96 -20.04 12.60
C SER A 120 7.03 -19.88 11.09
N ILE A 121 6.16 -19.03 10.57
CA ILE A 121 6.24 -18.51 9.21
C ILE A 121 7.49 -17.65 9.21
N ASP A 122 8.63 -18.29 8.91
CA ASP A 122 9.91 -17.64 8.64
C ASP A 122 9.71 -16.73 7.43
N GLY A 123 9.41 -15.46 7.74
CA GLY A 123 8.88 -14.43 6.84
C GLY A 123 9.88 -13.87 5.83
N SER A 124 10.83 -14.67 5.37
CA SER A 124 11.93 -14.22 4.49
C SER A 124 12.02 -15.04 3.20
N ARG A 125 10.88 -15.23 2.52
CA ARG A 125 10.85 -15.72 1.13
C ARG A 125 9.88 -14.93 0.27
N ASN A 126 10.08 -13.61 0.22
CA ASN A 126 9.44 -12.78 -0.79
C ASN A 126 10.51 -12.05 -1.60
N SER A 127 11.38 -12.81 -2.28
CA SER A 127 12.49 -12.29 -3.09
C SER A 127 12.06 -11.51 -4.34
N GLY A 128 10.78 -11.16 -4.48
CA GLY A 128 10.26 -10.32 -5.56
C GLY A 128 9.24 -9.27 -5.12
N SER A 129 8.76 -9.32 -3.87
CA SER A 129 7.78 -8.37 -3.36
C SER A 129 8.53 -7.19 -2.73
N GLY A 130 8.21 -5.98 -3.16
CA GLY A 130 8.77 -4.76 -2.58
C GLY A 130 8.25 -4.49 -1.16
N LEU A 131 7.27 -5.27 -0.71
CA LEU A 131 6.67 -5.16 0.61
C LEU A 131 7.61 -5.67 1.72
N ASN A 132 7.94 -4.77 2.63
CA ASN A 132 8.57 -5.05 3.91
C ASN A 132 7.54 -4.82 5.01
N ILE A 133 7.27 -5.83 5.86
CA ILE A 133 6.39 -5.71 7.03
C ILE A 133 7.24 -6.00 8.26
N ASP A 134 7.16 -5.16 9.27
CA ASP A 134 7.76 -5.38 10.58
C ASP A 134 6.74 -5.21 11.71
N GLU A 135 7.19 -5.27 12.96
CA GLU A 135 6.31 -5.15 14.13
C GLU A 135 5.70 -3.74 14.28
N ASN A 136 6.32 -2.73 13.68
CA ASN A 136 5.90 -1.36 13.78
C ASN A 136 5.09 -0.93 12.56
N GLY A 137 5.33 -1.47 11.38
CA GLY A 137 4.67 -0.98 10.18
C GLY A 137 4.89 -1.83 8.93
N ALA A 138 4.66 -1.19 7.80
CA ALA A 138 4.92 -1.77 6.50
C ALA A 138 5.48 -0.69 5.54
N SER A 139 6.31 -1.09 4.59
CA SER A 139 6.77 -0.22 3.52
C SER A 139 6.83 -0.96 2.20
N VAL A 140 6.57 -0.27 1.10
CA VAL A 140 6.74 -0.80 -0.26
C VAL A 140 7.57 0.17 -1.08
N THR A 141 8.59 -0.35 -1.74
CA THR A 141 9.37 0.40 -2.74
C THR A 141 8.73 0.28 -4.11
N LEU A 142 8.44 1.41 -4.75
CA LEU A 142 7.91 1.47 -6.10
C LEU A 142 8.99 1.03 -7.12
N PRO A 143 8.61 0.31 -8.17
CA PRO A 143 9.55 -0.13 -9.18
C PRO A 143 10.07 1.06 -10.00
N THR A 144 11.26 0.91 -10.56
CA THR A 144 11.87 1.95 -11.39
C THR A 144 10.97 2.32 -12.57
N GLY A 145 10.75 3.63 -12.76
CA GLY A 145 9.91 4.18 -13.83
C GLY A 145 8.49 4.52 -13.40
N VAL A 146 8.07 4.09 -12.20
CA VAL A 146 6.88 4.61 -11.52
C VAL A 146 7.31 5.81 -10.67
N SER A 147 6.56 6.90 -10.75
CA SER A 147 6.77 8.13 -9.99
C SER A 147 5.46 8.59 -9.36
N ILE A 148 5.52 9.29 -8.24
CA ILE A 148 4.34 9.89 -7.64
C ILE A 148 4.01 11.20 -8.37
N GLY A 149 2.76 11.33 -8.81
CA GLY A 149 2.21 12.51 -9.46
C GLY A 149 1.54 13.45 -8.47
N GLN A 150 0.29 13.78 -8.74
CA GLN A 150 -0.52 14.58 -7.82
C GLN A 150 -0.78 13.84 -6.51
N VAL A 151 -0.75 14.57 -5.41
CA VAL A 151 -1.11 14.08 -4.09
C VAL A 151 -2.22 14.95 -3.53
N VAL A 152 -3.25 14.34 -2.95
CA VAL A 152 -4.40 15.02 -2.37
C VAL A 152 -4.62 14.53 -0.95
N LEU A 153 -4.81 15.46 -0.02
CA LEU A 153 -5.20 15.18 1.36
C LEU A 153 -6.36 16.10 1.74
N ASP A 154 -7.42 15.49 2.26
CA ASP A 154 -8.70 16.12 2.61
C ASP A 154 -9.27 17.05 1.52
N GLY A 155 -9.17 16.62 0.26
CA GLY A 155 -9.65 17.42 -0.87
C GLY A 155 -8.79 18.67 -1.18
N ALA A 156 -7.54 18.72 -0.72
CA ALA A 156 -6.58 19.75 -1.10
C ALA A 156 -5.31 19.10 -1.68
N SER A 157 -4.69 19.74 -2.68
CA SER A 157 -3.39 19.28 -3.17
C SER A 157 -2.34 19.39 -2.06
N SER A 158 -1.53 18.36 -1.88
CA SER A 158 -0.41 18.33 -0.94
C SER A 158 0.90 18.03 -1.66
N ASN A 159 2.03 18.31 -1.00
CA ASN A 159 3.33 17.86 -1.48
C ASN A 159 3.56 16.40 -1.06
N THR A 160 4.36 15.67 -1.83
CA THR A 160 4.75 14.29 -1.51
C THR A 160 5.40 14.16 -0.12
N SER A 161 6.27 15.09 0.27
CA SER A 161 6.94 15.08 1.58
C SER A 161 6.01 15.36 2.76
N ASP A 162 4.89 16.02 2.49
CA ASP A 162 3.96 16.50 3.51
C ASP A 162 2.72 15.60 3.61
N PHE A 163 2.63 14.60 2.72
CA PHE A 163 1.52 13.66 2.70
C PHE A 163 1.58 12.71 3.91
N LYS A 164 0.57 12.85 4.77
CA LYS A 164 0.34 12.00 5.93
C LYS A 164 -1.15 11.76 6.04
N LEU A 165 -1.60 10.55 5.67
CA LEU A 165 -2.99 10.15 5.78
C LEU A 165 -3.16 9.26 7.01
N HIS A 166 -4.08 9.65 7.89
CA HIS A 166 -4.31 8.95 9.15
C HIS A 166 -5.42 7.91 9.02
N PHE A 167 -5.15 6.70 9.51
CA PHE A 167 -6.12 5.63 9.75
C PHE A 167 -6.40 5.56 11.26
N PHE A 168 -7.66 5.72 11.63
CA PHE A 168 -8.08 5.81 13.03
C PHE A 168 -8.52 4.44 13.60
N PRO A 169 -8.47 4.25 14.94
CA PRO A 169 -8.89 3.01 15.60
C PRO A 169 -10.35 2.58 15.37
N ASP A 170 -11.22 3.52 15.02
CA ASP A 170 -12.63 3.26 14.69
C ASP A 170 -12.83 2.76 13.25
N GLY A 171 -11.75 2.68 12.47
CA GLY A 171 -11.75 2.25 11.09
C GLY A 171 -12.07 3.36 10.08
N GLN A 172 -12.24 4.60 10.54
CA GLN A 172 -12.28 5.78 9.67
C GLN A 172 -10.87 6.18 9.24
N SER A 173 -10.79 7.08 8.27
CA SER A 173 -9.54 7.74 7.90
C SER A 173 -9.78 9.16 7.45
N GLU A 174 -8.70 9.89 7.25
CA GLU A 174 -8.75 11.06 6.38
C GLU A 174 -9.04 10.62 4.93
N SER A 175 -9.70 11.48 4.17
CA SER A 175 -9.82 11.27 2.72
C SER A 175 -8.57 11.77 2.01
N GLY A 176 -8.10 11.06 1.00
CA GLY A 176 -6.93 11.47 0.25
C GLY A 176 -6.49 10.41 -0.74
N GLY A 177 -5.34 10.64 -1.35
CA GLY A 177 -4.80 9.75 -2.36
C GLY A 177 -3.59 10.33 -3.07
N PHE A 178 -2.98 9.52 -3.92
CA PHE A 178 -1.90 9.95 -4.79
C PHE A 178 -1.95 9.21 -6.12
N GLU A 179 -1.44 9.88 -7.14
CA GLU A 179 -1.23 9.31 -8.46
C GLU A 179 0.11 8.62 -8.53
N MET A 180 0.15 7.51 -9.25
CA MET A 180 1.35 6.82 -9.66
C MET A 180 1.41 6.86 -11.19
N ILE A 181 2.43 7.52 -11.71
CA ILE A 181 2.65 7.80 -13.12
C ILE A 181 3.78 6.92 -13.64
N GLU A 182 3.51 6.23 -14.74
CA GLU A 182 4.50 5.46 -15.48
C GLU A 182 4.37 5.71 -16.99
N GLY A 183 5.32 6.47 -17.55
CA GLY A 183 5.28 6.83 -18.96
C GLY A 183 4.04 7.65 -19.28
N SER A 184 3.06 7.04 -19.93
CA SER A 184 1.76 7.64 -20.26
C SER A 184 0.59 7.04 -19.47
N THR A 185 0.85 6.08 -18.59
CA THR A 185 -0.17 5.44 -17.78
C THR A 185 -0.19 6.09 -16.41
N THR A 186 -1.38 6.52 -15.97
CA THR A 186 -1.61 7.01 -14.61
C THR A 186 -2.52 6.01 -13.91
N ARG A 187 -2.23 5.72 -12.63
CA ARG A 187 -3.17 5.05 -11.73
C ARG A 187 -3.26 5.86 -10.45
N SER A 188 -4.42 5.93 -9.83
CA SER A 188 -4.61 6.65 -8.57
C SER A 188 -4.99 5.70 -7.44
N LEU A 189 -4.33 5.86 -6.29
CA LEU A 189 -4.78 5.27 -5.04
C LEU A 189 -5.69 6.29 -4.35
N GLN A 190 -6.93 5.91 -4.07
CA GLN A 190 -7.92 6.76 -3.40
C GLN A 190 -8.36 6.12 -2.09
N ILE A 191 -8.42 6.93 -1.04
CA ILE A 191 -8.85 6.54 0.30
C ILE A 191 -9.96 7.51 0.71
N ASP A 192 -11.14 6.98 1.03
CA ASP A 192 -12.28 7.78 1.48
C ASP A 192 -12.28 7.96 3.01
N ARG A 193 -13.19 8.78 3.55
CA ARG A 193 -13.29 9.00 5.01
C ARG A 193 -13.73 7.76 5.82
N ASN A 194 -14.25 6.74 5.16
CA ASN A 194 -14.64 5.48 5.79
C ASN A 194 -13.47 4.47 5.82
N GLY A 195 -12.28 4.88 5.37
CA GLY A 195 -11.12 4.02 5.25
C GLY A 195 -11.19 3.04 4.08
N MET A 196 -12.12 3.23 3.14
CA MET A 196 -12.18 2.40 1.94
C MET A 196 -11.09 2.82 0.96
N VAL A 197 -10.27 1.85 0.57
CA VAL A 197 -9.16 2.04 -0.37
C VAL A 197 -9.54 1.50 -1.74
N LYS A 198 -9.31 2.29 -2.79
CA LYS A 198 -9.52 1.92 -4.19
C LYS A 198 -8.28 2.26 -5.01
N LEU A 199 -8.06 1.46 -6.04
CA LEU A 199 -7.07 1.72 -7.08
C LEU A 199 -7.83 1.93 -8.39
N GLU A 200 -7.65 3.09 -9.02
CA GLU A 200 -8.31 3.46 -10.26
C GLU A 200 -7.28 3.68 -11.38
N GLU A 201 -7.69 3.46 -12.64
CA GLU A 201 -6.82 3.62 -13.83
C GLU A 201 -6.80 5.04 -14.38
N ASP A 202 -7.41 5.98 -13.66
CA ASP A 202 -7.53 7.38 -14.04
C ASP A 202 -6.80 8.30 -13.03
N SER A 203 -6.66 9.56 -13.41
CA SER A 203 -6.18 10.62 -12.52
C SER A 203 -7.04 10.75 -11.27
N LEU A 204 -6.47 11.29 -10.19
CA LEU A 204 -7.26 11.64 -9.02
C LEU A 204 -8.40 12.60 -9.43
N PRO A 205 -9.61 12.46 -8.85
CA PRO A 205 -10.66 13.44 -9.06
C PRO A 205 -10.14 14.82 -8.64
N ASP A 206 -10.45 15.85 -9.43
CA ASP A 206 -10.03 17.19 -9.10
C ASP A 206 -10.66 17.59 -7.76
N ALA A 207 -9.81 17.84 -6.78
CA ALA A 207 -10.22 18.18 -5.43
C ALA A 207 -11.03 19.48 -5.39
N ALA A 208 -10.94 20.31 -6.44
CA ALA A 208 -11.73 21.52 -6.60
C ALA A 208 -13.14 21.27 -7.14
N GLU A 209 -13.41 20.18 -7.86
CA GLU A 209 -14.70 19.97 -8.56
C GLU A 209 -15.87 19.72 -7.59
N ASP A 210 -15.62 19.15 -6.41
CA ASP A 210 -16.66 18.92 -5.39
C ASP A 210 -16.93 20.13 -4.48
N ARG A 211 -16.21 21.24 -4.65
CA ARG A 211 -16.55 22.49 -3.97
C ARG A 211 -17.68 23.17 -4.72
N TRP A 212 -18.91 22.84 -4.33
CA TRP A 212 -20.10 23.60 -4.68
C TRP A 212 -19.80 25.09 -4.58
N GLU A 213 -19.86 25.81 -5.71
CA GLU A 213 -19.69 27.26 -5.70
C GLU A 213 -20.74 27.85 -4.77
N ALA A 214 -20.28 28.52 -3.71
CA ALA A 214 -21.14 29.15 -2.72
C ALA A 214 -22.04 30.19 -3.42
N GLY A 215 -23.26 29.79 -3.77
CA GLY A 215 -24.19 30.62 -4.55
C GLY A 215 -25.06 29.85 -5.54
N GLN A 216 -24.71 28.61 -5.91
CA GLN A 216 -25.63 27.77 -6.68
C GLN A 216 -26.73 27.21 -5.78
N TYR A 217 -27.82 27.96 -5.67
CA TYR A 217 -29.05 27.45 -5.07
C TYR A 217 -29.66 26.38 -5.97
N GLU A 218 -29.72 25.15 -5.49
CA GLU A 218 -30.46 24.06 -6.13
C GLU A 218 -31.94 24.46 -6.24
N GLN A 219 -32.37 24.83 -7.45
CA GLN A 219 -33.76 25.14 -7.73
C GLN A 219 -34.55 23.83 -7.61
N ARG A 220 -35.16 23.60 -6.45
CA ARG A 220 -36.12 22.50 -6.29
C ARG A 220 -37.27 22.75 -7.27
N ALA A 221 -37.33 21.93 -8.32
CA ALA A 221 -38.48 21.88 -9.19
C ALA A 221 -39.70 21.50 -8.33
N SER A 222 -40.57 22.48 -8.08
CA SER A 222 -41.86 22.26 -7.43
C SER A 222 -42.74 21.49 -8.42
N SER A 223 -42.94 20.21 -8.16
CA SER A 223 -43.95 19.36 -8.81
C SER A 223 -45.27 19.43 -8.07
#